data_AF-A0A0M3KK48-F1
#
_entry.id   AF-A0A0M3KK48-F1
#
_cell.length_a   1.000
_cell.length_b   1.000
_cell.length_c   1.000
_cell.angle_alpha   90.00
_cell.angle_beta   90.00
_cell.angle_gamma   90.00
#
_symmetry.space_group_name_H-M   'P 1'
#
loop_
_entity.id
_entity.type
_entity.pdbx_description
1 polymer ?
#
loop_
_entity_poly.entity_id
_entity_poly.type
_entity_poly.pdbx_seq_one_letter_code
_entity_poly.pdbx_strand_id
1 'polypeptide(L)'
;MALSGIVSEFVGPYNAVVQEGVRLNYPDNTLAVLVLNTPSFFGKTFKAWLLSHWNKGESVEDVKRKVGAHPIESFFNWKFEQIEKVSLVFVQFLIQYLF
;
A
#
# COMPACT_ATOMS: atom_id res chain seq x y z
N MET A 1 -3.69 10.66 10.22
CA MET A 1 -3.36 9.27 9.84
C MET A 1 -4.56 8.41 10.18
N ALA A 2 -5.27 7.86 9.18
CA ALA A 2 -6.28 6.84 9.44
C ALA A 2 -5.53 5.55 9.77
N LEU A 3 -5.72 5.00 10.97
CA LEU A 3 -5.07 3.75 11.36
C LEU A 3 -5.60 2.65 10.44
N SER A 4 -4.72 2.14 9.59
CA SER A 4 -4.84 0.83 8.96
C SER A 4 -4.42 -0.22 10.00
N GLY A 5 -5.16 -1.32 10.11
CA GLY A 5 -4.63 -2.47 10.83
C GLY A 5 -3.42 -2.98 10.05
N ILE A 6 -2.24 -3.00 10.67
CA ILE A 6 -1.04 -3.59 10.11
C ILE A 6 -0.72 -4.79 10.99
N VAL A 7 -0.77 -5.98 10.41
CA VAL A 7 -0.37 -7.22 11.07
C VAL A 7 0.86 -7.75 10.35
N SER A 8 1.97 -7.89 11.07
CA SER A 8 3.18 -8.52 10.56
C SER A 8 3.20 -9.99 10.97
N GLU A 9 3.38 -10.88 10.00
CA GLU A 9 3.44 -12.33 10.23
C GLU A 9 4.45 -12.96 9.28
N PHE A 10 4.92 -14.16 9.60
CA PHE A 10 5.75 -14.93 8.69
C PHE A 10 4.89 -15.63 7.62
N VAL A 11 5.48 -15.94 6.47
CA VAL A 11 4.80 -16.63 5.37
C VAL A 11 4.39 -18.06 5.74
N GLY A 12 5.16 -18.76 6.56
CA GLY A 12 4.89 -20.15 6.95
C GLY A 12 3.48 -20.38 7.53
N PRO A 13 3.06 -19.63 8.56
CA PRO A 13 1.69 -19.68 9.10
C PRO A 13 0.58 -19.54 8.04
N TYR A 14 0.75 -18.63 7.07
CA TYR A 14 -0.22 -18.47 5.98
C TYR A 14 -0.27 -19.73 5.08
N ASN A 15 0.89 -20.22 4.64
CA ASN A 15 0.99 -21.38 3.74
C ASN A 15 0.48 -22.69 4.37
N ALA A 16 0.50 -22.78 5.70
CA ALA A 16 0.00 -23.93 6.44
C ALA A 16 -1.53 -24.08 6.41
N VAL A 17 -2.27 -22.98 6.22
CA VAL A 17 -3.75 -22.97 6.29
C VAL A 17 -4.41 -22.99 4.91
N VAL A 18 -3.74 -22.44 3.89
CA VAL A 18 -4.33 -22.30 2.55
C VAL A 18 -4.11 -23.52 1.65
N GLN A 19 -4.94 -23.63 0.60
CA GLN A 19 -4.79 -24.67 -0.42
C GLN A 19 -3.51 -24.45 -1.24
N GLU A 20 -2.95 -25.53 -1.79
CA GLU A 20 -1.67 -25.51 -2.50
C GLU A 20 -1.60 -24.47 -3.63
N GLY A 21 -2.69 -24.31 -4.40
CA GLY A 21 -2.76 -23.37 -5.52
C GLY A 21 -2.71 -21.88 -5.17
N VAL A 22 -2.79 -21.52 -3.88
CA VAL A 22 -2.71 -20.12 -3.41
C VAL A 22 -1.57 -19.91 -2.39
N ARG A 23 -0.69 -20.90 -2.23
CA ARG A 23 0.51 -20.74 -1.39
C ARG A 23 1.43 -19.67 -1.97
N LEU A 24 2.05 -18.91 -1.08
CA LEU A 24 3.07 -17.93 -1.41
C LEU A 24 4.41 -18.63 -1.60
N ASN A 25 5.07 -18.40 -2.73
CA ASN A 25 6.37 -19.00 -3.06
C ASN A 25 7.54 -18.23 -2.42
N TYR A 26 7.55 -18.16 -1.08
CA TYR A 26 8.61 -17.54 -0.28
C TYR A 26 9.00 -18.47 0.87
N PRO A 27 10.25 -18.41 1.37
CA PRO A 27 10.66 -19.15 2.56
C PRO A 27 9.73 -18.89 3.75
N ASP A 28 9.50 -19.90 4.59
CA ASP A 28 8.55 -19.81 5.71
C ASP A 28 8.86 -18.68 6.69
N ASN A 29 10.14 -18.31 6.86
CA ASN A 29 10.60 -17.23 7.72
C ASN A 29 10.57 -15.84 7.05
N THR A 30 10.04 -15.73 5.84
CA THR A 30 9.87 -14.45 5.15
C THR A 30 8.85 -13.61 5.88
N LEU A 31 9.20 -12.37 6.21
CA LEU A 31 8.26 -11.44 6.82
C LEU A 31 7.25 -10.95 5.78
N ALA A 32 5.97 -11.09 6.09
CA ALA A 32 4.85 -10.54 5.35
C ALA A 32 4.10 -9.51 6.21
N VAL A 33 3.47 -8.55 5.55
CA VAL A 33 2.69 -7.51 6.20
C VAL A 33 1.30 -7.47 5.59
N LEU A 34 0.28 -7.76 6.40
CA LEU A 34 -1.12 -7.62 6.02
C LEU A 34 -1.58 -6.18 6.29
N VAL A 35 -2.03 -5.50 5.25
CA VAL A 35 -2.54 -4.13 5.31
C VAL A 35 -4.05 -4.14 5.16
N LEU A 36 -4.75 -3.63 6.19
CA LEU A 36 -6.22 -3.55 6.21
C LEU A 36 -6.67 -2.12 6.40
N ASN A 37 -7.70 -1.72 5.64
CA ASN A 37 -8.30 -0.39 5.78
C ASN A 37 -9.43 -0.40 6.81
N THR A 38 -9.47 0.63 7.66
CA THR A 38 -10.63 0.91 8.51
C THR A 38 -11.64 1.78 7.73
N PRO A 39 -12.92 1.86 8.14
CA PRO A 39 -13.90 2.75 7.48
C PRO A 39 -13.44 4.21 7.37
N SER A 40 -12.60 4.66 8.32
CA SER A 40 -12.03 6.02 8.30
C SER A 40 -11.11 6.30 7.11
N PHE A 41 -10.60 5.26 6.44
CA PHE A 41 -9.79 5.34 5.22
C PHE A 41 -10.45 6.22 4.16
N PHE A 42 -11.73 5.95 3.86
CA PHE A 42 -12.41 6.61 2.75
C PHE A 42 -12.54 8.12 3.00
N GLY A 43 -13.06 8.49 4.18
CA GLY A 43 -13.36 9.88 4.50
C GLY A 43 -12.14 10.75 4.78
N LYS A 44 -11.08 10.19 5.37
CA LYS A 44 -9.89 10.96 5.78
C LYS A 44 -8.73 10.85 4.80
N THR A 45 -8.45 9.65 4.31
CA THR A 45 -7.23 9.39 3.53
C THR A 45 -7.51 9.44 2.04
N PHE A 46 -8.46 8.64 1.56
CA PHE A 46 -8.78 8.56 0.14
C PHE A 46 -9.34 9.88 -0.39
N LYS A 47 -10.25 10.52 0.35
CA LYS A 47 -10.75 11.86 0.01
C LYS A 47 -9.63 12.90 -0.09
N ALA A 48 -8.68 12.90 0.85
CA ALA A 48 -7.56 13.84 0.81
C ALA A 48 -6.65 13.61 -0.41
N TRP A 49 -6.43 12.34 -0.78
CA TRP A 49 -5.70 11.99 -1.99
C TRP A 49 -6.43 12.45 -3.26
N LEU A 50 -7.75 12.26 -3.38
CA LEU A 50 -8.52 12.80 -4.50
C LEU A 50 -8.40 14.33 -4.60
N LEU A 51 -8.49 15.03 -3.47
CA LEU A 51 -8.33 16.49 -3.41
C LEU A 51 -6.92 16.94 -3.82
N SER A 52 -5.89 16.13 -3.59
CA SER A 52 -4.53 16.45 -4.03
C SER A 52 -4.34 16.44 -5.56
N HIS A 53 -5.27 15.82 -6.30
CA HIS A 53 -5.28 15.83 -7.77
C HIS A 53 -6.10 16.99 -8.35
N TRP A 54 -6.76 17.77 -7.51
CA TRP A 54 -7.62 18.89 -7.90
C TRP A 54 -6.83 20.19 -7.98
N ASN A 55 -6.76 20.79 -9.17
CA ASN A 55 -6.22 22.14 -9.33
C ASN A 55 -7.34 23.20 -9.36
N LYS A 56 -6.98 24.45 -9.03
CA LYS A 56 -7.94 25.57 -9.09
C LYS A 56 -8.48 25.73 -10.51
N GLY A 57 -9.81 25.71 -10.64
CA GLY A 57 -10.51 25.86 -11.93
C GLY A 57 -10.80 24.55 -12.68
N GLU A 58 -10.35 23.40 -12.16
CA GLU A 58 -10.69 22.10 -12.75
C GLU A 58 -12.11 21.66 -12.39
N SER A 59 -12.70 20.83 -13.25
CA SER A 59 -13.96 20.15 -13.01
C SER A 59 -13.77 18.75 -12.42
N VAL A 60 -14.85 18.13 -11.97
CA VAL A 60 -14.85 16.73 -11.52
C VAL A 60 -14.37 15.78 -12.62
N GLU A 61 -14.70 16.06 -13.89
CA GLU A 61 -14.30 15.22 -15.02
C GLU A 61 -12.80 15.30 -15.31
N ASP A 62 -12.15 16.42 -14.99
CA ASP A 62 -10.70 16.54 -15.13
C ASP A 62 -9.97 15.71 -14.07
N VAL A 63 -10.47 15.73 -12.84
CA VAL A 63 -9.92 14.87 -11.77
C VAL A 63 -10.16 13.39 -12.07
N LYS A 64 -11.35 13.01 -12.53
CA LYS A 64 -11.64 11.62 -12.98
C LYS A 64 -10.65 11.16 -14.04
N ARG A 65 -10.32 12.01 -15.02
CA ARG A 65 -9.33 11.70 -16.06
C ARG A 65 -7.92 11.49 -15.50
N LYS A 66 -7.52 12.23 -14.45
CA LYS A 66 -6.22 12.05 -13.78
C LYS A 66 -6.13 10.77 -12.95
N VAL A 67 -7.16 10.49 -12.16
CA VAL A 67 -7.15 9.34 -11.23
C VAL A 67 -7.53 8.02 -11.92
N GLY A 68 -8.13 8.09 -13.10
CA GLY A 68 -8.52 6.92 -13.88
C GLY A 68 -9.82 6.25 -13.43
N ALA A 69 -10.18 5.16 -14.12
CA ALA A 69 -11.44 4.44 -13.91
C ALA A 69 -11.50 3.66 -12.59
N HIS A 70 -10.35 3.32 -12.02
CA HIS A 70 -10.22 2.53 -10.79
C HIS A 70 -9.47 3.33 -9.70
N PRO A 71 -10.09 4.38 -9.13
CA PRO A 71 -9.37 5.34 -8.29
C PRO A 71 -8.91 4.75 -6.96
N ILE A 72 -9.62 3.76 -6.39
CA ILE A 72 -9.19 3.06 -5.17
C ILE A 72 -7.93 2.25 -5.44
N GLU A 73 -7.90 1.48 -6.53
CA GLU A 73 -6.72 0.71 -6.93
C GLU A 73 -5.54 1.64 -7.24
N SER A 74 -5.80 2.72 -7.98
CA SER A 74 -4.81 3.75 -8.30
C SER A 74 -4.20 4.39 -7.05
N PHE A 75 -5.02 4.62 -6.01
CA PHE A 75 -4.52 5.07 -4.72
C PHE A 75 -3.56 4.05 -4.09
N PHE A 76 -3.91 2.76 -4.08
CA PHE A 76 -3.07 1.74 -3.45
C PHE A 76 -1.77 1.53 -4.22
N ASN A 77 -1.81 1.48 -5.54
CA ASN A 77 -0.61 1.40 -6.38
C ASN A 77 0.32 2.59 -6.10
N TRP A 78 -0.22 3.81 -6.12
CA TRP A 78 0.54 5.01 -5.75
C TRP A 78 1.13 4.90 -4.34
N LYS A 79 0.36 4.43 -3.37
CA LYS A 79 0.78 4.37 -1.97
C LYS A 79 1.86 3.30 -1.75
N PHE A 80 1.74 2.14 -2.39
CA PHE A 80 2.74 1.08 -2.33
C PHE A 80 4.05 1.49 -3.01
N GLU A 81 4.00 2.20 -4.13
CA GLU A 81 5.20 2.80 -4.74
C GLU A 81 5.93 3.76 -3.77
N GLN A 82 5.19 4.55 -2.98
CA GLN A 82 5.84 5.41 -1.97
C GLN A 82 6.51 4.59 -0.87
N ILE A 83 5.89 3.48 -0.44
CA ILE A 83 6.43 2.59 0.59
C ILE A 83 7.69 1.87 0.07
N GLU A 84 7.67 1.39 -1.17
CA GLU A 84 8.83 0.78 -1.83
C GLU A 84 10.02 1.74 -1.89
N LYS A 85 9.78 2.99 -2.31
CA LYS A 85 10.83 4.04 -2.34
C LYS A 85 11.46 4.25 -0.97
N VAL A 86 10.66 4.35 0.08
CA VAL A 86 11.16 4.52 1.46
C VAL A 86 11.92 3.28 1.94
N SER A 87 11.42 2.09 1.62
CA SER A 87 12.04 0.82 2.02
C SER A 87 13.41 0.62 1.36
N LEU A 88 13.53 0.97 0.08
CA LEU A 88 14.80 0.94 -0.65
C LEU A 88 15.83 1.88 -0.02
N VAL A 89 15.43 3.12 0.30
CA VAL A 89 16.30 4.09 0.99
C VAL A 89 16.75 3.56 2.35
N PHE A 90 15.84 2.94 3.10
CA PHE A 90 16.18 2.35 4.41
C PHE A 90 17.17 1.19 4.28
N VAL A 91 16.96 0.26 3.35
CA VAL A 91 17.89 -0.85 3.10
C VAL A 91 19.25 -0.33 2.66
N GLN A 92 19.30 0.67 1.78
CA GLN A 92 20.55 1.27 1.33
C GLN A 92 21.30 1.98 2.46
N PHE A 93 20.57 2.67 3.35
CA PHE A 93 21.15 3.26 4.57
C PHE A 93 21.72 2.18 5.49
N LEU A 94 21.00 1.07 5.73
CA LEU A 94 21.53 -0.01 6.56
C LEU A 94 22.80 -0.63 5.97
N ILE A 95 22.84 -0.85 4.66
CA ILE A 95 24.03 -1.38 3.97
C ILE A 95 25.22 -0.42 4.12
N GLN A 96 24.99 0.90 4.02
CA GLN A 96 26.08 1.88 4.06
C GLN A 96 26.63 2.16 5.47
N TYR A 97 25.82 1.97 6.52
CA TYR A 97 26.16 2.38 7.88
C TYR A 97 26.33 1.24 8.87
N LEU A 98 25.88 0.02 8.54
CA LEU A 98 26.03 -1.16 9.41
C LEU A 98 26.93 -2.25 8.82
N PHE A 99 27.38 -2.10 7.56
CA PHE A 99 28.32 -2.99 6.88
C PHE A 99 29.40 -2.16 6.18
#